data_AF-A0A3N7ZCQ7-F1
#
_entry.id   AF-A0A3N7ZCQ7-F1
#
_cell.length_a   1.000
_cell.length_b   1.000
_cell.length_c   1.000
_cell.angle_alpha   90.00
_cell.angle_beta   90.00
_cell.angle_gamma   90.00
#
_symmetry.space_group_name_H-M   'P 1'
#
loop_
_entity.id
_entity.type
_entity.pdbx_description
1 polymer ?
#
loop_
_entity_poly.entity_id
_entity_poly.type
_entity_poly.pdbx_seq_one_letter_code
_entity_poly.pdbx_strand_id
1 'polypeptide(L)'
;MKLHDILSERLPEIDDSVKECVNLGEWLLFKTDALARDQHDVAFYLKTGSGIFELDDNGKVLHEVEGGAEKLEIDELFYFSDVRKPTSLSNTRV
;
A
#
# COMPACT_ATOMS: atom_id res chain seq x y z
N MET A 1 -5.71 10.21 -9.19
CA MET A 1 -5.68 8.78 -8.81
C MET A 1 -5.39 7.89 -10.02
N LYS A 2 -4.16 7.41 -10.12
CA LYS A 2 -3.71 6.38 -11.08
C LYS A 2 -3.54 5.06 -10.36
N LEU A 3 -3.82 3.95 -11.03
CA LEU A 3 -3.63 2.60 -10.50
C LEU A 3 -2.41 1.98 -11.18
N HIS A 4 -1.53 1.39 -10.39
CA HIS A 4 -0.31 0.74 -10.81
C HIS A 4 -0.26 -0.66 -10.22
N ASP A 5 0.26 -1.61 -10.98
CA ASP A 5 0.60 -2.93 -10.47
C ASP A 5 2.13 -3.04 -10.40
N ILE A 6 2.64 -3.49 -9.26
CA ILE A 6 4.06 -3.76 -8.99
C ILE A 6 4.25 -5.25 -8.70
N LEU A 7 5.50 -5.71 -8.73
CA LEU A 7 5.88 -7.04 -8.27
C LEU A 7 6.08 -7.03 -6.75
N SER A 8 5.78 -8.12 -6.07
CA SER A 8 6.04 -8.31 -4.64
C SER A 8 7.51 -8.20 -4.31
N GLU A 9 8.39 -8.55 -5.25
CA GLU A 9 9.83 -8.38 -5.19
C GLU A 9 10.26 -6.91 -5.17
N ARG A 10 9.38 -5.98 -5.54
CA ARG A 10 9.64 -4.55 -5.41
C ARG A 10 9.65 -4.12 -3.94
N LEU A 11 8.87 -4.80 -3.10
CA LEU A 11 8.77 -4.53 -1.68
C LEU A 11 9.05 -5.83 -0.89
N PRO A 12 10.31 -6.33 -0.94
CA PRO A 12 10.67 -7.62 -0.34
C PRO A 12 10.55 -7.63 1.18
N GLU A 13 10.71 -6.48 1.84
CA GLU A 13 10.67 -6.37 3.31
C GLU A 13 9.23 -6.44 3.87
N ILE A 14 8.23 -6.39 3.00
CA ILE A 14 6.82 -6.51 3.39
C ILE A 14 6.43 -7.99 3.44
N ASP A 15 5.84 -8.41 4.56
CA ASP A 15 5.26 -9.75 4.71
C ASP A 15 4.18 -10.04 3.66
N ASP A 16 4.09 -11.30 3.22
CA ASP A 16 3.10 -11.72 2.23
C ASP A 16 1.66 -11.39 2.66
N SER A 17 1.34 -11.52 3.96
CA SER A 17 0.01 -11.17 4.50
C SER A 17 -0.34 -9.70 4.30
N VAL A 18 0.63 -8.79 4.38
CA VAL A 18 0.41 -7.36 4.12
C VAL A 18 0.12 -7.13 2.64
N LYS A 19 0.87 -7.81 1.77
CA LYS A 19 0.66 -7.73 0.31
C LYS A 19 -0.70 -8.29 -0.08
N GLU A 20 -1.14 -9.37 0.58
CA GLU A 20 -2.48 -9.93 0.45
C GLU A 20 -3.54 -8.91 0.90
N CYS A 21 -3.39 -8.28 2.07
CA CYS A 21 -4.31 -7.23 2.54
C CYS A 21 -4.42 -6.05 1.57
N VAL A 22 -3.30 -5.64 0.94
CA VAL A 22 -3.31 -4.60 -0.12
C VAL A 22 -4.11 -5.06 -1.34
N ASN A 23 -3.89 -6.30 -1.79
CA ASN A 23 -4.61 -6.88 -2.93
C ASN A 23 -6.09 -7.18 -2.66
N LEU A 24 -6.44 -7.43 -1.40
CA LEU A 24 -7.82 -7.57 -0.94
C LEU A 24 -8.54 -6.22 -0.85
N GLY A 25 -7.80 -5.10 -0.93
CA GLY A 25 -8.33 -3.75 -0.74
C GLY A 25 -8.65 -3.42 0.71
N GLU A 26 -8.22 -4.25 1.66
CA GLU A 26 -8.31 -3.93 3.08
C GLU A 26 -7.30 -2.83 3.44
N TRP A 27 -6.10 -2.92 2.88
CA TRP A 27 -5.03 -1.93 3.05
C TRP A 27 -4.76 -1.24 1.71
N LEU A 28 -4.23 -0.02 1.76
CA LEU A 28 -3.95 0.77 0.56
C LEU A 28 -2.48 1.13 0.52
N LEU A 29 -1.80 0.73 -0.55
CA LEU A 29 -0.44 1.14 -0.85
C LEU A 29 -0.50 2.26 -1.89
N PHE A 30 -0.01 3.46 -1.58
CA PHE A 30 -0.13 4.62 -2.45
C PHE A 30 1.06 5.58 -2.37
N LYS A 31 1.11 6.52 -3.30
CA LYS A 31 2.01 7.67 -3.29
C LYS A 31 1.20 8.95 -3.40
N THR A 32 1.77 10.02 -2.84
CA THR A 32 1.25 11.38 -2.92
C THR A 32 2.36 12.31 -3.41
N ASP A 33 2.06 13.18 -4.37
CA ASP A 33 3.05 14.13 -4.92
C ASP A 33 3.30 15.30 -3.95
N ALA A 34 2.35 15.55 -3.05
CA ALA A 34 2.37 16.71 -2.15
C ALA A 34 3.41 16.58 -1.02
N LEU A 35 3.64 15.37 -0.49
CA LEU A 35 4.58 15.12 0.62
C LEU A 35 5.96 14.62 0.17
N ALA A 36 6.07 14.06 -1.03
CA ALA A 36 7.32 13.54 -1.57
C ALA A 36 8.43 14.60 -1.72
N ARG A 37 8.10 15.89 -1.61
CA ARG A 37 9.07 16.99 -1.74
C ARG A 37 9.89 17.24 -0.46
N ASP A 38 9.40 16.82 0.70
CA ASP A 38 10.07 17.07 1.99
C ASP A 38 10.73 15.81 2.57
N GLN A 39 10.22 14.62 2.24
CA GLN A 39 10.72 13.34 2.76
C GLN A 39 11.48 12.55 1.67
N HIS A 40 12.80 12.75 1.58
CA HIS A 40 13.65 12.13 0.56
C HIS A 40 13.74 10.59 0.66
N ASP A 41 13.43 10.01 1.82
CA ASP A 41 13.54 8.57 2.05
C ASP A 41 12.21 7.81 1.83
N VAL A 42 11.08 8.51 1.73
CA VAL A 42 9.76 7.88 1.62
C VAL A 42 9.43 7.62 0.16
N ALA A 43 9.36 6.34 -0.21
CA ALA A 43 9.03 5.91 -1.56
C ALA A 43 7.54 5.55 -1.69
N PHE A 44 6.91 4.98 -0.65
CA PHE A 44 5.51 4.55 -0.65
C PHE A 44 4.84 4.84 0.70
N TYR A 45 3.51 4.89 0.71
CA TYR A 45 2.70 4.98 1.92
C TYR A 45 1.75 3.78 1.99
N LEU A 46 1.66 3.15 3.16
CA LEU A 46 0.78 2.02 3.44
C LEU A 46 -0.25 2.42 4.48
N LYS A 47 -1.50 2.57 4.06
CA LYS A 47 -2.64 2.76 4.97
C LYS A 47 -3.21 1.41 5.37
N THR A 48 -3.18 1.14 6.66
CA THR A 48 -3.80 -0.03 7.29
C THR A 48 -5.01 0.41 8.11
N GLY A 49 -5.68 -0.55 8.77
CA GLY A 49 -6.76 -0.23 9.72
C GLY A 49 -6.29 0.50 10.98
N SER A 50 -5.00 0.43 11.30
CA SER A 50 -4.44 1.02 12.53
C SER A 50 -3.87 2.43 12.31
N GLY A 51 -3.44 2.75 11.09
CA GLY A 51 -2.72 3.98 10.80
C GLY A 51 -2.15 4.00 9.39
N ILE A 52 -1.22 4.94 9.13
CA ILE A 52 -0.49 5.03 7.87
C ILE A 52 0.99 4.92 8.16
N PHE A 53 1.67 4.09 7.39
CA PHE A 53 3.09 3.82 7.50
C PHE A 53 3.80 4.31 6.25
N GLU A 54 4.90 5.01 6.44
CA GLU A 54 5.81 5.43 5.40
C GLU A 54 6.79 4.29 5.11
N LEU A 55 6.97 3.97 3.84
CA LEU A 55 7.80 2.88 3.39
C LEU A 55 8.91 3.40 2.48
N ASP A 56 10.08 2.78 2.58
CA ASP A 56 11.17 2.97 1.63
C ASP A 56 10.93 2.21 0.30
N ASP A 57 11.89 2.28 -0.62
CA ASP A 57 11.81 1.60 -1.93
C ASP A 57 11.81 0.06 -1.82
N ASN A 58 12.23 -0.50 -0.68
CA ASN A 58 12.24 -1.94 -0.40
C ASN A 58 11.03 -2.39 0.43
N GLY A 59 10.15 -1.47 0.83
CA GLY A 59 8.97 -1.76 1.64
C GLY A 59 9.23 -1.81 3.14
N LYS A 60 10.38 -1.32 3.59
CA LYS A 60 10.68 -1.18 5.01
C LYS A 60 9.92 0.01 5.59
N VAL A 61 9.25 -0.21 6.71
CA VAL A 61 8.60 0.85 7.47
C VAL A 61 9.64 1.80 8.04
N LEU A 62 9.56 3.07 7.63
CA LEU A 62 10.38 4.17 8.12
C LEU A 62 9.73 4.81 9.35
N HIS A 63 8.53 5.34 9.18
CA HIS A 63 7.78 6.05 10.21
C HIS A 63 6.27 5.82 10.09
N GLU A 64 5.55 6.00 11.19
CA GLU A 64 4.09 6.06 11.20
C GLU A 64 3.65 7.53 11.14
N VAL A 65 2.69 7.84 10.28
CA VAL A 65 2.16 9.19 10.12
C VAL A 65 1.21 9.50 11.28
N GLU A 66 1.70 10.27 12.25
CA GLU A 66 0.87 10.79 13.35
C GLU A 66 -0.07 11.90 12.82
N GLY A 67 -1.37 11.62 12.74
CA GLY A 67 -2.38 12.62 12.34
C GLY A 67 -3.46 12.15 11.37
N GLY A 68 -3.43 10.88 10.95
CA GLY A 68 -4.50 10.26 10.19
C GLY A 68 -4.54 10.61 8.70
N ALA A 69 -5.24 9.77 7.93
CA ALA A 69 -5.27 9.79 6.47
C ALA A 69 -6.08 10.93 5.84
N GLU A 70 -6.74 11.76 6.66
CA GLU A 70 -7.74 12.71 6.19
C GLU A 70 -7.16 13.86 5.35
N LYS A 71 -5.83 14.02 5.35
CA LYS A 71 -5.13 15.03 4.57
C LYS A 71 -4.27 14.48 3.43
N LEU A 72 -4.17 13.16 3.28
CA LEU A 72 -3.33 12.56 2.23
C LEU A 72 -4.14 12.40 0.95
N GLU A 73 -3.80 13.19 -0.06
CA GLU A 73 -4.33 13.02 -1.41
C GLU A 73 -3.64 11.82 -2.08
N ILE A 74 -4.45 10.82 -2.43
CA ILE A 74 -3.98 9.61 -3.10
C ILE A 74 -3.86 9.89 -4.60
N ASP A 75 -2.64 10.22 -5.04
CA ASP A 75 -2.34 10.47 -6.45
C ASP A 75 -2.18 9.18 -7.23
N GLU A 76 -1.46 8.22 -6.67
CA GLU A 76 -1.09 6.94 -7.28
C GLU A 76 -1.31 5.81 -6.29
N LEU A 77 -1.93 4.72 -6.71
CA LEU A 77 -2.21 3.56 -5.87
C LEU A 77 -1.61 2.30 -6.51
N PHE A 78 -1.04 1.45 -5.68
CA PHE A 78 -0.21 0.32 -6.08
C PHE A 78 -0.82 -0.99 -5.58
N TYR A 79 -0.92 -1.97 -6.47
CA TYR A 79 -1.30 -3.34 -6.17
C TYR A 79 -0.17 -4.30 -6.52
N PHE A 80 -0.17 -5.49 -5.94
CA PHE A 80 0.80 -6.53 -6.28
C PHE A 80 0.21 -7.42 -7.39
N SER A 81 0.88 -7.48 -8.54
CA SER A 81 0.43 -8.28 -9.69
C SER A 81 0.60 -9.79 -9.50
N ASP A 82 1.57 -10.18 -8.68
CA ASP A 82 2.06 -11.54 -8.46
C ASP A 82 1.59 -12.16 -7.14
N VAL A 83 0.99 -11.36 -6.26
CA VAL A 83 0.33 -11.83 -5.05
C VAL A 83 -1.10 -12.21 -5.37
N ARG A 84 -1.59 -13.30 -4.78
CA ARG A 84 -2.95 -13.80 -5.01
C ARG A 84 -3.96 -12.71 -4.67
N LYS A 85 -4.62 -12.17 -5.70
CA LYS A 85 -5.90 -11.47 -5.52
C LYS A 85 -6.93 -12.56 -5.16
N PRO A 86 -7.89 -12.32 -4.26
CA PRO A 86 -8.90 -13.32 -3.94
C PRO A 86 -9.54 -13.81 -5.24
N THR A 87 -9.37 -15.11 -5.52
CA THR A 87 -10.02 -15.78 -6.65
C THR A 87 -11.52 -15.83 -6.37
N SER A 88 -12.22 -14.77 -6.79
CA SER A 88 -13.67 -14.67 -6.88
C SER A 88 -14.45 -14.71 -5.56
N LEU A 89 -15.25 -13.65 -5.34
CA LEU A 89 -16.45 -13.66 -4.52
C LEU A 89 -17.49 -14.62 -5.12
N SER A 90 -17.25 -15.93 -5.04
CA SER A 90 -18.15 -16.95 -5.57
C SER A 90 -18.21 -18.13 -4.62
N ASN A 91 -18.75 -17.89 -3.42
CA ASN A 91 -19.63 -18.88 -2.80
C ASN A 91 -20.98 -18.22 -2.54
N THR A 92 -21.70 -18.01 -3.65
CA THR A 92 -23.15 -17.98 -3.66
C THR A 92 -23.64 -19.36 -3.21
N ARG A 93 -24.24 -19.43 -2.01
CA ARG A 93 -25.34 -20.34 -1.62
C ARG A 93 -25.08 -21.86 -1.68
N VAL A 94 -25.06 -22.49 -0.49
CA VAL A 94 -26.02 -23.52 -0.06
C VAL A 94 -26.36 -23.29 1.40
#